data_AF-A0A0C5BF11-F1
#
_entry.id   AF-A0A0C5BF11-F1
#
_cell.length_a   1.000
_cell.length_b   1.000
_cell.length_c   1.000
_cell.angle_alpha   90.00
_cell.angle_beta   90.00
_cell.angle_gamma   90.00
#
_symmetry.space_group_name_H-M   'P 1'
#
loop_
_entity.id
_entity.type
_entity.pdbx_description
1 polymer ?
#
loop_
_entity_poly.entity_id
_entity_poly.type
_entity_poly.pdbx_seq_one_letter_code
_entity_poly.pdbx_strand_id
1 'polypeptide(L)'
;MKSRIFGRKLGTTTPMVRLIESDEPTADGGPADPGKLEAFTVDNARRAVQVLRAQGIEGYVLFSDDPTPYAFTPDADFVYPAVRH
;
A
#
# COMPACT_ATOMS: atom_id res chain seq x y z
N MET A 1 9.69 7.40 0.65
CA MET A 1 8.78 6.47 1.37
C MET A 1 8.42 5.30 0.44
N LYS A 2 8.68 4.05 0.83
CA LYS A 2 8.30 2.86 0.05
C LYS A 2 7.00 2.26 0.57
N SER A 3 6.20 1.67 -0.32
CA SER A 3 4.99 0.90 0.03
C SER A 3 5.07 -0.51 -0.53
N ARG A 4 4.68 -1.48 0.31
CA ARG A 4 4.61 -2.90 -0.04
C ARG A 4 3.19 -3.38 0.17
N ILE A 5 2.58 -3.92 -0.86
CA ILE A 5 1.23 -4.44 -0.81
C ILE A 5 1.33 -5.95 -0.80
N PHE A 6 0.82 -6.54 0.28
CA PHE A 6 0.68 -7.97 0.44
C PHE A 6 -0.76 -8.33 0.21
N GLY A 7 -1.01 -9.38 -0.57
CA GLY A 7 -2.37 -9.83 -0.81
C GLY A 7 -2.43 -11.30 -1.17
N ARG A 8 -3.65 -11.82 -1.13
CA ARG A 8 -4.01 -13.16 -1.56
C ARG A 8 -5.40 -13.12 -2.17
N LYS A 9 -5.73 -14.16 -2.93
CA LYS A 9 -7.07 -14.28 -3.48
C LYS A 9 -8.09 -14.50 -2.34
N LEU A 10 -9.21 -13.80 -2.43
CA LEU A 10 -10.29 -13.88 -1.45
C LEU A 10 -10.73 -15.34 -1.27
N GLY A 11 -10.82 -15.78 -0.02
CA GLY A 11 -11.26 -17.13 0.32
C GLY A 11 -10.23 -18.23 0.08
N THR A 12 -8.95 -17.89 -0.14
CA THR A 12 -7.88 -18.89 -0.17
C THR A 12 -7.09 -18.92 1.14
N THR A 13 -6.68 -20.12 1.55
CA THR A 13 -5.72 -20.34 2.65
C THR A 13 -4.27 -20.10 2.23
N THR A 14 -4.05 -19.54 1.04
CA THR A 14 -2.71 -19.21 0.55
C THR A 14 -2.08 -18.15 1.46
N PRO A 15 -0.79 -18.28 1.79
CA PRO A 15 -0.09 -17.21 2.51
C PRO A 15 -0.18 -15.89 1.71
N MET A 16 -0.26 -14.78 2.43
CA MET A 16 -0.17 -13.44 1.84
C MET A 16 1.17 -13.30 1.11
N VAL A 17 1.11 -13.05 -0.18
CA VAL A 17 2.28 -12.84 -1.02
C VAL A 17 2.43 -11.36 -1.32
N ARG A 18 3.68 -10.90 -1.45
CA ARG A 18 3.95 -9.53 -1.88
C ARG A 18 3.54 -9.38 -3.35
N LEU A 19 2.51 -8.59 -3.61
CA LEU A 19 1.96 -8.38 -4.95
C LEU A 19 2.59 -7.16 -5.62
N ILE A 20 2.75 -6.06 -4.87
CA ILE A 20 3.26 -4.79 -5.39
C ILE A 20 4.32 -4.28 -4.42
N GLU A 21 5.45 -3.88 -4.98
CA GLU A 21 6.48 -3.13 -4.27
C GLU A 21 6.72 -1.83 -5.03
N SER A 22 6.44 -0.71 -4.37
CA SER A 22 6.82 0.60 -4.88
C SER A 22 8.28 0.84 -4.46
N ASP A 23 9.21 0.59 -5.38
CA ASP A 23 10.57 1.09 -5.21
C ASP A 23 10.58 2.57 -5.60
N GLU A 24 11.12 3.42 -4.73
CA GLU A 24 11.34 4.81 -5.09
C GLU A 24 12.25 4.83 -6.33
N PRO A 25 11.97 5.65 -7.35
CA PRO A 25 13.01 5.92 -8.32
C PRO A 25 14.20 6.43 -7.51
N THR A 26 15.37 5.79 -7.67
CA THR A 26 16.65 6.40 -7.33
C THR A 26 16.78 7.66 -8.20
N ALA A 27 16.11 8.73 -7.78
CA ALA A 27 16.27 10.05 -8.32
C ALA A 27 17.58 10.57 -7.73
N ASP A 28 18.64 10.31 -8.47
CA ASP A 28 19.79 11.19 -8.53
C ASP A 28 19.25 12.64 -8.64
N GLY A 29 19.41 13.43 -7.57
CA GLY A 29 19.19 14.88 -7.59
C GLY A 29 17.84 15.40 -7.08
N GLY A 30 17.82 15.78 -5.80
CA GLY A 30 16.94 16.84 -5.29
C GLY A 30 16.20 16.48 -4.00
N PRO A 31 16.12 17.39 -3.01
CA PRO A 31 15.32 17.18 -1.80
C PRO A 31 13.85 17.17 -2.20
N ALA A 32 13.32 15.98 -2.47
CA ALA A 32 11.91 15.82 -2.69
C ALA A 32 11.19 15.98 -1.35
N ASP A 33 10.24 16.92 -1.27
CA ASP A 33 9.50 17.20 -0.04
C ASP A 33 8.91 15.89 0.52
N PRO A 34 9.31 15.47 1.73
CA PRO A 34 8.90 14.18 2.27
C PRO A 34 7.38 14.02 2.33
N GLY A 35 6.65 15.09 2.69
CA GLY A 35 5.19 15.07 2.74
C GLY A 35 4.48 14.92 1.39
N LYS A 36 5.09 15.39 0.27
CA LYS A 36 4.52 15.16 -1.07
C LYS A 36 4.77 13.74 -1.55
N LEU A 37 5.93 13.17 -1.22
CA LEU A 37 6.25 11.79 -1.54
C LEU A 37 5.32 10.82 -0.81
N GLU A 38 5.03 11.08 0.47
CA GLU A 38 4.09 10.28 1.23
C GLU A 38 2.69 10.29 0.61
N ALA A 39 2.14 11.47 0.30
CA ALA A 39 0.83 11.59 -0.33
C ALA A 39 0.77 10.86 -1.68
N PHE A 40 1.82 10.95 -2.50
CA PHE A 40 1.91 10.25 -3.77
C PHE A 40 1.97 8.72 -3.58
N THR A 41 2.79 8.25 -2.64
CA THR A 41 2.89 6.82 -2.32
C THR A 41 1.58 6.25 -1.80
N VAL A 42 0.83 7.03 -1.01
CA VAL A 42 -0.50 6.65 -0.49
C VAL A 42 -1.54 6.60 -1.60
N ASP A 43 -1.60 7.60 -2.48
CA ASP A 43 -2.54 7.62 -3.61
C ASP A 43 -2.24 6.45 -4.57
N ASN A 44 -0.97 6.19 -4.84
CA ASN A 44 -0.56 5.06 -5.66
C ASN A 44 -0.93 3.72 -5.02
N ALA A 45 -0.68 3.54 -3.72
CA ALA A 45 -1.10 2.36 -2.98
C ALA A 45 -2.63 2.18 -3.00
N ARG A 46 -3.39 3.28 -2.89
CA ARG A 46 -4.86 3.25 -2.99
C ARG A 46 -5.33 2.79 -4.36
N ARG A 47 -4.76 3.31 -5.44
CA ARG A 47 -5.07 2.86 -6.81
C ARG A 47 -4.75 1.38 -7.01
N ALA A 48 -3.59 0.94 -6.52
CA ALA A 48 -3.20 -0.46 -6.57
C ALA A 48 -4.19 -1.35 -5.80
N VAL A 49 -4.58 -0.96 -4.59
CA VAL A 49 -5.58 -1.68 -3.78
C VAL A 49 -6.93 -1.74 -4.51
N GLN A 50 -7.39 -0.67 -5.16
CA GLN A 50 -8.63 -0.69 -5.95
C GLN A 50 -8.58 -1.73 -7.07
N VAL A 51 -7.46 -1.83 -7.79
CA VAL A 51 -7.26 -2.84 -8.84
C VAL A 51 -7.25 -4.25 -8.26
N LEU A 52 -6.54 -4.46 -7.14
CA LEU A 52 -6.49 -5.75 -6.45
C LEU A 52 -7.87 -6.17 -5.94
N ARG A 53 -8.62 -5.22 -5.37
CA ARG A 53 -10.01 -5.40 -4.95
C ARG A 53 -10.91 -5.81 -6.11
N ALA A 54 -10.79 -5.15 -7.26
CA ALA A 54 -11.53 -5.52 -8.48
C ALA A 54 -11.20 -6.96 -8.94
N GLN A 55 -10.02 -7.47 -8.62
CA GLN A 55 -9.61 -8.85 -8.87
C GLN A 55 -10.01 -9.83 -7.75
N GLY A 56 -10.70 -9.37 -6.71
CA GLY A 56 -11.10 -10.19 -5.56
C GLY A 56 -9.91 -10.60 -4.70
N ILE A 57 -8.98 -9.68 -4.46
CA ILE A 57 -7.79 -9.89 -3.61
C ILE A 57 -8.00 -9.17 -2.28
N GLU A 58 -7.74 -9.87 -1.19
CA GLU A 58 -7.69 -9.34 0.19
C GLU A 58 -6.23 -9.24 0.66
N GLY A 59 -5.91 -8.28 1.52
CA GLY A 59 -4.51 -8.05 1.86
C GLY A 59 -4.25 -6.95 2.88
N TYR A 60 -3.00 -6.49 2.93
CA TYR A 60 -2.63 -5.28 3.68
C TYR A 60 -1.51 -4.51 2.97
N VAL A 61 -1.47 -3.20 3.19
CA VAL A 61 -0.40 -2.31 2.77
C VAL A 61 0.53 -2.08 3.96
N LEU A 62 1.84 -2.20 3.73
CA LEU A 62 2.89 -1.82 4.67
C LEU A 62 3.67 -0.65 4.09
N PHE A 63 3.92 0.38 4.89
CA PHE A 63 4.81 1.46 4.51
C PHE A 63 6.17 1.26 5.17
N SER A 64 7.25 1.69 4.54
CA SER A 64 8.59 1.54 5.15
C SER A 64 8.84 2.50 6.31
N ASP A 65 8.09 3.60 6.37
CA ASP A 65 8.15 4.56 7.48
C ASP A 65 7.30 4.11 8.68
N ASP A 66 6.20 3.38 8.40
CA ASP A 66 5.27 2.91 9.40
C ASP A 66 5.10 1.39 9.34
N PRO A 67 5.55 0.63 10.37
CA PRO A 67 5.45 -0.82 10.40
C PRO A 67 4.01 -1.33 10.61
N THR A 68 3.03 -0.43 10.74
CA THR A 68 1.62 -0.78 10.91
C THR A 68 1.06 -1.37 9.60
N PRO A 69 0.53 -2.60 9.62
CA PRO A 69 -0.13 -3.18 8.44
C PRO A 69 -1.53 -2.59 8.29
N TYR A 70 -1.77 -1.91 7.17
CA TYR A 70 -3.06 -1.35 6.80
C TYR A 70 -3.86 -2.35 5.98
N ALA A 71 -4.71 -3.14 6.65
CA ALA A 71 -5.54 -4.14 5.99
C ALA A 71 -6.51 -3.50 4.99
N PHE A 72 -6.56 -4.10 3.80
CA PHE A 72 -7.56 -3.82 2.77
C PHE A 72 -8.42 -5.03 2.51
N THR A 73 -9.68 -4.76 2.20
CA THR A 73 -10.70 -5.78 1.94
C THR A 73 -11.33 -5.53 0.59
N PRO A 74 -12.06 -6.50 0.04
CA PRO A 74 -12.91 -6.25 -1.11
C PRO A 74 -14.06 -5.26 -0.84
N ASP A 75 -14.19 -4.74 0.39
CA ASP A 75 -15.20 -3.75 0.78
C ASP A 75 -14.60 -2.34 1.00
N ALA A 76 -13.42 -2.27 1.60
CA ALA A 76 -12.71 -1.04 1.93
C ALA A 76 -11.26 -1.07 1.43
N ASP A 77 -10.77 0.05 0.90
CA ASP A 77 -9.36 0.22 0.51
C ASP A 77 -8.46 0.10 1.73
N PHE A 78 -8.01 1.18 2.34
CA PHE A 78 -7.34 1.13 3.65
C PHE A 78 -7.35 2.53 4.25
N VAL A 79 -7.26 2.62 5.57
CA VAL A 79 -7.32 3.89 6.29
C VAL A 79 -5.91 4.35 6.63
N TYR A 80 -5.33 5.23 5.80
CA TYR A 80 -4.05 5.91 6.06
C TYR A 80 -4.19 7.44 5.96
N PRO A 81 -3.54 8.22 6.85
CA PRO A 81 -2.99 7.76 8.12
C PRO A 81 -4.13 7.23 9.01
N ALA A 82 -3.87 6.25 9.88
CA ALA A 82 -4.81 5.90 10.93
C ALA A 82 -5.04 7.18 11.73
N VAL A 83 -6.24 7.79 11.64
CA VAL A 83 -6.54 9.06 12.28
C VAL A 83 -6.28 8.90 13.78
N ARG A 84 -5.12 9.36 14.25
CA ARG A 84 -4.82 9.48 15.67
C ARG A 84 -5.60 10.70 16.15
N HIS A 85 -6.64 10.41 16.91
CA HIS A 85 -7.55 11.39 17.49
C HIS A 85 -6.93 12.11 18.68
#